data_AF-A0A1S3QR04-F1
#
_entry.id   AF-A0A1S3QR04-F1
#
_cell.length_a   1.000
_cell.length_b   1.000
_cell.length_c   1.000
_cell.angle_alpha   90.00
_cell.angle_beta   90.00
_cell.angle_gamma   90.00
#
_symmetry.space_group_name_H-M   'P 1'
#
loop_
_entity.id
_entity.type
_entity.pdbx_description
1 polymer ?
#
loop_
_entity_poly.entity_id
_entity_poly.type
_entity_poly.pdbx_seq_one_letter_code
_entity_poly.pdbx_strand_id
1 'polypeptide(L)'
;MCEVFLKEEESYRAVADRLVQIVHCYGFDGWLINIENPLGETAVKNTPLFLRYLTDQMHERVPGSMVLWYDSVLENGQLKWQNELNPSNRFWSLLSDFLYVHRPSSPLPFVSSFCQGAGTSLYWRGQREVDRSWFNLDAQELQPLYYKETLEGEGWLRTQGCPEDAWSGGSSLLVEGVLPSMLSKVCARVFVSLIYKPSPGVTVSLELKTADATLCTLRGVQDIP
;
A
#
# COMPACT_ATOMS: atom_id res chain seq x y z
N MET A 1 -11.14 -21.68 19.80
CA MET A 1 -10.16 -22.02 18.74
C MET A 1 -8.74 -21.90 19.26
N CYS A 2 -8.34 -20.73 19.81
CA CYS A 2 -7.00 -20.50 20.36
C CYS A 2 -6.61 -21.47 21.48
N GLU A 3 -7.54 -21.75 22.41
CA GLU A 3 -7.36 -22.78 23.44
C GLU A 3 -6.91 -24.14 22.91
N VAL A 4 -7.46 -24.55 21.77
CA VAL A 4 -7.19 -25.89 21.22
C VAL A 4 -5.78 -25.93 20.68
N PHE A 5 -5.38 -24.96 19.85
CA PHE A 5 -4.08 -25.04 19.22
C PHE A 5 -2.93 -24.70 20.17
N LEU A 6 -3.17 -23.83 21.15
CA LEU A 6 -2.19 -23.44 22.18
C LEU A 6 -2.11 -24.43 23.35
N LYS A 7 -2.85 -25.54 23.32
CA LYS A 7 -2.91 -26.49 24.42
C LYS A 7 -1.56 -27.16 24.71
N GLU A 8 -0.82 -27.53 23.67
CA GLU A 8 0.43 -28.29 23.78
C GLU A 8 1.38 -28.01 22.61
N GLU A 9 2.64 -28.38 22.79
CA GLU A 9 3.73 -28.04 21.88
C GLU A 9 3.56 -28.56 20.46
N GLU A 10 3.22 -29.83 20.31
CA GLU A 10 2.99 -30.44 19.01
C GLU A 10 1.91 -29.68 18.22
N SER A 11 0.83 -29.29 18.91
CA SER A 11 -0.30 -28.61 18.32
C SER A 11 0.04 -27.19 17.86
N TYR A 12 0.69 -26.36 18.69
CA TYR A 12 1.02 -25.00 18.28
C TYR A 12 2.10 -24.96 17.20
N ARG A 13 3.05 -25.91 17.22
CA ARG A 13 4.07 -26.05 16.17
C ARG A 13 3.44 -26.46 14.84
N ALA A 14 2.52 -27.42 14.86
CA ALA A 14 1.80 -27.83 13.66
C ALA A 14 1.03 -26.67 13.01
N VAL A 15 0.39 -25.81 13.82
CA VAL A 15 -0.25 -24.59 13.29
C VAL A 15 0.78 -23.62 12.72
N ALA A 16 1.87 -23.34 13.44
CA ALA A 16 2.92 -22.45 12.97
C ALA A 16 3.54 -22.92 11.64
N ASP A 17 3.83 -24.21 11.48
CA ASP A 17 4.37 -24.77 10.25
C ASP A 17 3.43 -24.58 9.06
N ARG A 18 2.11 -24.69 9.28
CA ARG A 18 1.11 -24.40 8.24
C ARG A 18 1.05 -22.93 7.88
N LEU A 19 1.15 -22.04 8.86
CA LEU A 19 1.22 -20.59 8.61
C LEU A 19 2.44 -20.23 7.76
N VAL A 20 3.60 -20.84 8.03
CA VAL A 20 4.83 -20.68 7.24
C VAL A 20 4.65 -21.22 5.81
N GLN A 21 4.01 -22.39 5.66
CA GLN A 21 3.74 -22.97 4.33
C GLN A 21 2.81 -22.09 3.48
N ILE A 22 1.78 -21.47 4.09
CA ILE A 22 0.86 -20.57 3.39
C ILE A 22 1.62 -19.35 2.87
N VAL A 23 2.41 -18.69 3.71
CA VAL A 23 3.28 -17.55 3.34
C VAL A 23 4.19 -17.95 2.18
N HIS A 24 4.87 -19.08 2.30
CA HIS A 24 5.80 -19.56 1.27
C HIS A 24 5.11 -19.89 -0.07
N CYS A 25 3.88 -20.41 -0.03
CA CYS A 25 3.11 -20.77 -1.22
C CYS A 25 2.56 -19.54 -1.95
N TYR A 26 2.01 -18.57 -1.20
CA TYR A 26 1.32 -17.41 -1.76
C TYR A 26 2.20 -16.16 -1.89
N GLY A 27 3.38 -16.13 -1.27
CA GLY A 27 4.39 -15.11 -1.49
C GLY A 27 4.18 -13.78 -0.77
N PHE A 28 3.46 -13.75 0.36
CA PHE A 28 3.37 -12.58 1.23
C PHE A 28 4.35 -12.69 2.42
N ASP A 29 4.64 -11.58 3.10
CA ASP A 29 5.84 -11.46 3.94
C ASP A 29 5.65 -11.78 5.43
N GLY A 30 4.48 -12.26 5.88
CA GLY A 30 4.28 -12.39 7.32
C GLY A 30 2.86 -12.52 7.82
N TRP A 31 2.73 -12.41 9.15
CA TRP A 31 1.45 -12.53 9.85
C TRP A 31 1.29 -11.43 10.90
N LEU A 32 0.08 -10.89 11.00
CA LEU A 32 -0.41 -10.20 12.19
C LEU A 32 -1.24 -11.18 13.02
N ILE A 33 -0.76 -11.53 14.20
CA ILE A 33 -1.41 -12.43 15.15
C ILE A 33 -2.27 -11.59 16.09
N ASN A 34 -3.60 -11.71 15.96
CA ASN A 34 -4.54 -11.03 16.82
C ASN A 34 -5.45 -12.04 17.54
N ILE A 35 -5.22 -12.29 18.83
CA ILE A 35 -6.05 -13.19 19.65
C ILE A 35 -7.06 -12.37 20.43
N GLU A 36 -8.29 -12.34 19.95
CA GLU A 36 -9.39 -11.55 20.53
C GLU A 36 -10.28 -12.38 21.46
N ASN A 37 -9.72 -13.37 22.16
CA ASN A 37 -10.44 -14.17 23.15
C ASN A 37 -9.60 -14.41 24.42
N PRO A 38 -10.24 -14.51 25.60
CA PRO A 38 -9.55 -14.92 26.82
C PRO A 38 -8.87 -16.28 26.65
N LEU A 39 -7.75 -16.48 27.34
CA LEU A 39 -6.97 -17.70 27.36
C LEU A 39 -6.89 -18.27 28.78
N GLY A 40 -6.98 -19.59 28.89
CA GLY A 40 -6.66 -20.34 30.08
C GLY A 40 -5.17 -20.34 30.36
N GLU A 41 -4.80 -20.75 31.57
CA GLU A 41 -3.43 -20.69 32.08
C GLU A 41 -2.42 -21.42 31.17
N THR A 42 -2.79 -22.59 30.64
CA THR A 42 -1.93 -23.34 29.72
C THR A 42 -1.73 -22.60 28.39
N ALA A 43 -2.81 -22.11 27.79
CA ALA A 43 -2.75 -21.44 26.50
C ALA A 43 -1.98 -20.13 26.56
N VAL A 44 -2.17 -19.32 27.62
CA VAL A 44 -1.41 -18.07 27.79
C VAL A 44 0.08 -18.34 28.00
N LYS A 45 0.46 -19.39 28.76
CA LYS A 45 1.86 -19.80 28.94
C LYS A 45 2.51 -20.27 27.62
N ASN A 46 1.74 -20.91 26.75
CA ASN A 46 2.23 -21.41 25.47
C ASN A 46 2.25 -20.34 24.35
N THR A 47 1.51 -19.23 24.51
CA THR A 47 1.47 -18.14 23.53
C THR A 47 2.86 -17.58 23.17
N PRO A 48 3.74 -17.20 24.12
CA PRO A 48 5.08 -16.73 23.77
C PRO A 48 5.94 -17.81 23.09
N LEU A 49 5.75 -19.09 23.42
CA LEU A 49 6.47 -20.20 22.78
C LEU A 49 6.02 -20.39 21.32
N PHE A 50 4.71 -20.32 21.08
CA PHE A 50 4.14 -20.34 19.75
C PHE A 50 4.65 -19.18 18.89
N LEU A 51 4.58 -17.94 19.40
CA LEU A 51 5.05 -16.75 18.69
C LEU A 51 6.55 -16.84 18.38
N ARG A 52 7.36 -17.31 19.33
CA ARG A 52 8.79 -17.51 19.14
C ARG A 52 9.06 -18.53 18.02
N TYR A 53 8.43 -19.70 18.10
CA TYR A 53 8.61 -20.75 17.11
C TYR A 53 8.16 -20.30 15.71
N LEU A 54 6.98 -19.67 15.60
CA LEU A 54 6.49 -19.11 14.35
C LEU A 54 7.48 -18.09 13.77
N THR A 55 7.99 -17.17 14.59
CA THR A 55 8.94 -16.14 14.15
C THR A 55 10.25 -16.76 13.66
N ASP A 56 10.80 -17.73 14.39
CA ASP A 56 12.03 -18.41 14.00
C ASP A 56 11.86 -19.18 12.67
N GLN A 57 10.76 -19.92 12.51
CA GLN A 57 10.47 -20.67 11.27
C GLN A 57 10.14 -19.75 10.07
N MET A 58 9.46 -18.63 10.31
CA MET A 58 9.21 -17.62 9.29
C MET A 58 10.53 -17.03 8.77
N HIS A 59 11.43 -16.59 9.65
CA HIS A 59 12.73 -16.04 9.25
C HIS A 59 13.63 -17.06 8.55
N GLU A 60 13.57 -18.33 8.96
CA GLU A 60 14.31 -19.42 8.32
C GLU A 60 13.82 -19.66 6.88
N ARG A 61 12.50 -19.69 6.68
CA ARG A 61 11.90 -20.05 5.39
C ARG A 61 11.73 -18.87 4.43
N VAL A 62 11.51 -17.67 4.98
CA VAL A 62 11.23 -16.43 4.24
C VAL A 62 12.09 -15.32 4.86
N PRO A 63 13.34 -15.14 4.40
CA PRO A 63 14.22 -14.09 4.91
C PRO A 63 13.58 -12.70 4.79
N GLY A 64 13.60 -11.93 5.88
CA GLY A 64 12.97 -10.60 5.94
C GLY A 64 11.49 -10.62 6.31
N SER A 65 10.89 -11.79 6.57
CA SER A 65 9.51 -11.89 7.00
C SER A 65 9.24 -11.19 8.33
N MET A 66 7.97 -10.86 8.60
CA MET A 66 7.57 -10.16 9.82
C MET A 66 6.41 -10.88 10.54
N VAL A 67 6.55 -11.11 11.84
CA VAL A 67 5.47 -11.58 12.70
C VAL A 67 5.13 -10.47 13.69
N LEU A 68 3.95 -9.90 13.52
CA LEU A 68 3.36 -8.92 14.42
C LEU A 68 2.38 -9.63 15.33
N TRP A 69 2.23 -9.19 16.56
CA TRP A 69 1.15 -9.61 17.44
C TRP A 69 0.25 -8.36 17.66
N TYR A 70 -0.93 -8.50 18.25
CA TYR A 70 -1.77 -7.37 18.64
C TYR A 70 -1.92 -7.33 20.16
N ASP A 71 -1.86 -6.14 20.77
CA ASP A 71 -2.02 -5.92 22.21
C ASP A 71 -3.45 -6.28 22.66
N SER A 72 -3.66 -7.56 22.95
CA SER A 72 -4.98 -8.16 23.16
C SER A 72 -5.05 -8.93 24.47
N VAL A 73 -4.21 -9.96 24.63
CA VAL A 73 -4.22 -10.85 25.80
C VAL A 73 -3.06 -10.55 26.75
N LEU A 74 -3.38 -10.38 28.04
CA LEU A 74 -2.39 -10.18 29.11
C LEU A 74 -1.75 -11.51 29.55
N GLU A 75 -0.67 -11.44 30.34
CA GLU A 75 0.01 -12.62 30.90
C GLU A 75 -0.89 -13.53 31.76
N ASN A 76 -1.97 -12.98 32.32
CA ASN A 76 -2.97 -13.74 33.08
C ASN A 76 -4.07 -14.36 32.21
N GLY A 77 -3.99 -14.22 30.88
CA GLY A 77 -4.94 -14.75 29.91
C GLY A 77 -6.18 -13.89 29.70
N GLN A 78 -6.32 -12.76 30.40
CA GLN A 78 -7.45 -11.86 30.20
C GLN A 78 -7.31 -11.07 28.90
N LEU A 79 -8.39 -11.03 28.13
CA LEU A 79 -8.53 -10.14 26.99
C LEU A 79 -8.73 -8.71 27.52
N LYS A 80 -7.71 -7.86 27.38
CA LYS A 80 -7.73 -6.47 27.82
C LYS A 80 -6.74 -5.64 27.01
N TRP A 81 -7.25 -4.87 26.07
CA TRP A 81 -6.47 -3.89 25.32
C TRP A 81 -5.93 -2.81 26.25
N GLN A 82 -4.62 -2.60 26.26
CA GLN A 82 -4.00 -1.61 27.14
C GLN A 82 -3.96 -0.23 26.47
N ASN A 83 -4.13 -0.17 25.14
CA ASN A 83 -4.08 1.05 24.32
C ASN A 83 -2.76 1.84 24.44
N GLU A 84 -1.71 1.25 25.03
CA GLU A 84 -0.42 1.88 25.23
C GLU A 84 0.72 0.85 25.28
N LEU A 85 1.91 1.26 24.86
CA LEU A 85 3.15 0.53 25.14
C LEU A 85 3.53 0.75 26.61
N ASN A 86 3.49 -0.31 27.41
CA ASN A 86 3.80 -0.29 28.83
C ASN A 86 4.76 -1.45 29.20
N PRO A 87 5.31 -1.51 30.43
CA PRO A 87 6.26 -2.57 30.81
C PRO A 87 5.73 -3.99 30.61
N SER A 88 4.41 -4.20 30.63
CA SER A 88 3.76 -5.49 30.39
C SER A 88 3.78 -5.93 28.93
N ASN A 89 4.16 -5.03 28.00
CA ASN A 89 4.23 -5.33 26.58
C ASN A 89 5.55 -4.84 25.93
N ARG A 90 6.62 -4.70 26.75
CA ARG A 90 7.98 -4.30 26.34
C ARG A 90 8.59 -5.13 25.19
N PHE A 91 8.06 -6.34 24.94
CA PHE A 91 8.35 -7.14 23.76
C PHE A 91 8.26 -6.33 22.45
N TRP A 92 7.33 -5.39 22.36
CA TRP A 92 7.08 -4.59 21.16
C TRP A 92 8.16 -3.60 20.78
N SER A 93 8.82 -2.97 21.76
CA SER A 93 9.91 -2.05 21.47
C SER A 93 11.12 -2.77 20.86
N LEU A 94 11.20 -4.10 21.04
CA LEU A 94 12.23 -4.93 20.41
C LEU A 94 11.89 -5.25 18.95
N LEU A 95 10.66 -5.01 18.49
CA LEU A 95 10.26 -5.27 17.10
C LEU A 95 10.63 -4.13 16.13
N SER A 96 10.97 -2.93 16.61
CA SER A 96 11.26 -1.77 15.75
C SER A 96 12.38 -2.04 14.75
N ASP A 97 13.40 -2.80 15.16
CA ASP A 97 14.55 -3.15 14.32
C ASP A 97 14.18 -4.17 13.22
N PHE A 98 13.02 -4.81 13.33
CA PHE A 98 12.47 -5.76 12.38
C PHE A 98 11.36 -5.15 11.50
N LEU A 99 10.91 -3.92 11.79
CA LEU A 99 9.97 -3.17 10.95
C LEU A 99 10.72 -2.51 9.79
N TYR A 100 11.17 -3.31 8.83
CA TYR A 100 11.84 -2.80 7.62
C TYR A 100 10.85 -1.97 6.79
N VAL A 101 11.13 -0.68 6.65
CA VAL A 101 10.44 0.16 5.67
C VAL A 101 10.96 -0.21 4.29
N HIS A 102 10.22 -1.07 3.59
CA HIS A 102 10.47 -1.37 2.18
C HIS A 102 10.39 -0.06 1.38
N ARG A 103 11.53 0.41 0.90
CA ARG A 103 11.56 1.47 -0.12
C ARG A 103 11.40 0.80 -1.48
N PRO A 104 10.53 1.30 -2.36
CA PRO A 104 10.48 0.81 -3.73
C PRO A 104 11.84 1.07 -4.39
N SER A 105 12.70 0.06 -4.48
CA SER A 105 13.84 0.06 -5.38
C SER A 105 13.33 -0.44 -6.72
N SER A 106 13.11 0.48 -7.66
CA SER A 106 12.78 0.08 -9.02
C SER A 106 14.11 -0.04 -9.78
N PRO A 107 14.43 -1.20 -10.40
CA PRO A 107 15.49 -1.30 -11.39
C PRO A 107 15.01 -0.81 -12.76
N LEU A 108 15.95 -0.56 -13.69
CA LEU A 108 15.58 -0.32 -15.09
C LEU A 108 15.15 -1.63 -15.79
N PRO A 109 14.18 -1.58 -16.71
CA PRO A 109 13.42 -0.39 -17.12
C PRO A 109 12.34 -0.01 -16.09
N PHE A 110 12.24 1.27 -15.76
CA PHE A 110 11.12 1.82 -15.00
C PHE A 110 9.99 2.16 -15.98
N VAL A 111 8.79 1.61 -15.74
CA VAL A 111 7.59 1.87 -16.55
C VAL A 111 6.41 2.07 -15.60
N SER A 112 5.58 3.08 -15.85
CA SER A 112 4.29 3.28 -15.20
C SER A 112 3.36 4.02 -16.16
N SER A 113 2.15 3.48 -16.31
CA SER A 113 0.98 4.12 -16.90
C SER A 113 0.12 4.83 -15.84
N PHE A 114 0.53 4.78 -14.57
CA PHE A 114 -0.18 5.31 -13.40
C PHE A 114 -1.52 4.61 -13.14
N CYS A 115 -1.64 3.34 -13.53
CA CYS A 115 -2.82 2.54 -13.27
C CYS A 115 -2.99 2.34 -11.75
N GLN A 116 -4.13 2.74 -11.20
CA GLN A 116 -4.46 2.62 -9.78
C GLN A 116 -4.99 1.22 -9.43
N GLY A 117 -5.15 0.33 -10.42
CA GLY A 117 -5.86 -0.93 -10.28
C GLY A 117 -7.39 -0.76 -10.28
N ALA A 118 -7.91 0.41 -10.66
CA ALA A 118 -9.33 0.66 -10.81
C ALA A 118 -9.59 1.71 -11.91
N GLY A 119 -10.81 1.74 -12.46
CA GLY A 119 -11.18 2.66 -13.52
C GLY A 119 -12.66 2.61 -13.90
N THR A 120 -13.15 3.63 -14.59
CA THR A 120 -14.50 3.60 -15.20
C THR A 120 -14.55 2.70 -16.43
N SER A 121 -13.39 2.37 -17.00
CA SER A 121 -13.20 1.51 -18.16
C SER A 121 -11.78 0.92 -18.12
N LEU A 122 -11.53 -0.11 -18.94
CA LEU A 122 -10.18 -0.64 -19.16
C LEU A 122 -9.65 -0.14 -20.50
N TYR A 123 -8.41 0.34 -20.51
CA TYR A 123 -7.77 0.91 -21.68
C TYR A 123 -6.54 0.10 -22.12
N TRP A 124 -6.29 0.08 -23.43
CA TRP A 124 -5.08 -0.45 -24.04
C TRP A 124 -4.67 0.45 -25.21
N ARG A 125 -3.45 1.01 -25.13
CA ARG A 125 -2.91 1.95 -26.13
C ARG A 125 -3.87 3.13 -26.41
N GLY A 126 -4.48 3.67 -25.35
CA GLY A 126 -5.44 4.76 -25.41
C GLY A 126 -6.81 4.39 -25.96
N GLN A 127 -7.05 3.13 -26.33
CA GLN A 127 -8.34 2.63 -26.77
C GLN A 127 -9.08 2.00 -25.60
N ARG A 128 -10.39 2.25 -25.54
CA ARG A 128 -11.26 1.63 -24.53
C ARG A 128 -11.54 0.18 -24.93
N GLU A 129 -10.97 -0.77 -24.20
CA GLU A 129 -11.13 -2.22 -24.41
C GLU A 129 -12.38 -2.75 -23.70
N VAL A 130 -12.66 -2.23 -22.50
CA VAL A 130 -13.84 -2.64 -21.71
C VAL A 130 -14.58 -1.39 -21.25
N ASP A 131 -15.84 -1.28 -21.68
CA ASP A 131 -16.74 -0.17 -21.36
C ASP A 131 -17.60 -0.49 -20.12
N ARG A 132 -16.94 -0.74 -19.00
CA ARG A 132 -17.57 -0.87 -17.67
C ARG A 132 -16.54 -0.62 -16.58
N SER A 133 -17.02 -0.30 -15.38
CA SER A 133 -16.16 -0.17 -14.20
C SER A 133 -15.28 -1.41 -14.01
N TRP A 134 -14.00 -1.15 -13.78
CA TRP A 134 -12.96 -2.16 -13.66
C TRP A 134 -12.21 -1.99 -12.34
N PHE A 135 -11.85 -3.12 -11.72
CA PHE A 135 -11.08 -3.17 -10.48
C PHE A 135 -10.22 -4.45 -10.47
N ASN A 136 -8.91 -4.28 -10.31
CA ASN A 136 -7.91 -5.31 -10.10
C ASN A 136 -6.65 -4.68 -9.46
N LEU A 137 -6.45 -4.87 -8.16
CA LEU A 137 -5.28 -4.32 -7.46
C LEU A 137 -3.96 -4.98 -7.88
N ASP A 138 -3.98 -6.18 -8.45
CA ASP A 138 -2.76 -6.79 -9.01
C ASP A 138 -2.24 -6.01 -10.24
N ALA A 139 -3.10 -5.19 -10.84
CA ALA A 139 -2.76 -4.30 -11.95
C ALA A 139 -2.47 -2.86 -11.47
N GLN A 140 -2.37 -2.61 -10.15
CA GLN A 140 -1.90 -1.33 -9.63
C GLN A 140 -0.40 -1.19 -9.91
N GLU A 141 -0.02 -0.06 -10.50
CA GLU A 141 1.36 0.27 -10.81
C GLU A 141 1.92 1.31 -9.82
N LEU A 142 3.22 1.61 -9.94
CA LEU A 142 3.87 2.64 -9.12
C LEU A 142 3.17 3.99 -9.29
N GLN A 143 2.68 4.52 -8.18
CA GLN A 143 1.88 5.74 -8.12
C GLN A 143 2.76 7.00 -8.09
N PRO A 144 2.28 8.10 -8.70
CA PRO A 144 2.98 9.38 -8.68
C PRO A 144 2.75 10.12 -7.35
N LEU A 145 3.43 11.26 -7.19
CA LEU A 145 3.15 12.20 -6.13
C LEU A 145 1.85 12.96 -6.44
N TYR A 146 0.86 12.84 -5.55
CA TYR A 146 -0.37 13.64 -5.57
C TYR A 146 -0.21 14.88 -4.71
N TYR A 147 -0.38 16.06 -5.30
CA TYR A 147 -0.26 17.32 -4.58
C TYR A 147 -1.06 18.44 -5.27
N LYS A 148 -1.25 19.53 -4.53
CA LYS A 148 -1.75 20.80 -5.05
C LYS A 148 -0.78 21.91 -4.67
N GLU A 149 -0.43 22.73 -5.64
CA GLU A 149 0.48 23.86 -5.49
C GLU A 149 -0.21 25.14 -5.99
N THR A 150 -0.12 26.20 -5.21
CA THR A 150 -0.54 27.54 -5.63
C THR A 150 0.64 28.22 -6.30
N LEU A 151 0.39 28.83 -7.45
CA LEU A 151 1.39 29.56 -8.24
C LEU A 151 1.18 31.07 -8.04
N GLU A 152 2.17 31.87 -8.44
CA GLU A 152 2.02 33.33 -8.50
C GLU A 152 0.89 33.73 -9.46
N GLY A 153 0.26 34.89 -9.23
CA GLY A 153 -0.76 35.43 -10.14
C GLY A 153 -2.07 34.64 -10.17
N GLU A 154 -2.51 34.10 -9.03
CA GLU A 154 -3.74 33.29 -8.88
C GLU A 154 -3.73 31.96 -9.65
N GLY A 155 -2.58 31.56 -10.19
CA GLY A 155 -2.39 30.26 -10.80
C GLY A 155 -2.39 29.14 -9.78
N TRP A 156 -2.60 27.91 -10.25
CA TRP A 156 -2.47 26.71 -9.44
C TRP A 156 -2.21 25.50 -10.30
N LEU A 157 -1.65 24.45 -9.69
CA LEU A 157 -1.36 23.16 -10.30
C LEU A 157 -1.79 22.04 -9.35
N ARG A 158 -2.39 20.97 -9.88
CA ARG A 158 -2.76 19.78 -9.12
C ARG A 158 -2.41 18.53 -9.92
N THR A 159 -1.97 17.50 -9.21
CA THR A 159 -1.87 16.13 -9.73
C THR A 159 -2.88 15.23 -9.05
N GLN A 160 -3.62 14.43 -9.82
CA GLN A 160 -4.59 13.46 -9.32
C GLN A 160 -4.72 12.25 -10.26
N GLY A 161 -5.31 11.15 -9.79
CA GLY A 161 -5.66 10.03 -10.66
C GLY A 161 -6.84 10.39 -11.59
N CYS A 162 -6.83 9.82 -12.79
CA CYS A 162 -7.87 10.00 -13.82
C CYS A 162 -8.48 8.63 -14.17
N PRO A 163 -9.62 8.24 -13.59
CA PRO A 163 -10.28 6.97 -13.94
C PRO A 163 -11.12 7.05 -15.23
N GLU A 164 -11.29 8.23 -15.82
CA GLU A 164 -12.12 8.45 -17.01
C GLU A 164 -11.39 8.18 -18.33
N ASP A 165 -10.06 8.31 -18.35
CA ASP A 165 -9.24 8.16 -19.55
C ASP A 165 -7.85 7.61 -19.17
N ALA A 166 -7.30 6.71 -19.97
CA ALA A 166 -5.99 6.14 -19.72
C ALA A 166 -5.31 5.63 -20.99
N TRP A 167 -3.98 5.58 -20.98
CA TRP A 167 -3.22 4.91 -22.04
C TRP A 167 -3.28 3.38 -21.89
N SER A 168 -3.12 2.87 -20.67
CA SER A 168 -3.15 1.44 -20.36
C SER A 168 -3.68 1.24 -18.95
N GLY A 169 -4.49 0.20 -18.73
CA GLY A 169 -5.09 -0.09 -17.43
C GLY A 169 -6.37 0.72 -17.18
N GLY A 170 -6.69 0.98 -15.91
CA GLY A 170 -7.94 1.64 -15.52
C GLY A 170 -7.87 3.14 -15.30
N SER A 171 -6.66 3.71 -15.21
CA SER A 171 -6.48 5.13 -14.88
C SER A 171 -5.16 5.68 -15.38
N SER A 172 -5.07 7.00 -15.53
CA SER A 172 -3.82 7.73 -15.76
C SER A 172 -3.56 8.78 -14.67
N LEU A 173 -2.45 9.51 -14.81
CA LEU A 173 -2.19 10.74 -14.06
C LEU A 173 -2.82 11.93 -14.80
N LEU A 174 -3.69 12.67 -14.11
CA LEU A 174 -4.15 13.99 -14.54
C LEU A 174 -3.26 15.06 -13.90
N VAL A 175 -2.69 15.93 -14.73
CA VAL A 175 -2.05 17.17 -14.32
C VAL A 175 -2.90 18.31 -14.84
N GLU A 176 -3.51 19.06 -13.92
CA GLU A 176 -4.41 20.16 -14.26
C GLU A 176 -4.06 21.41 -13.47
N GLY A 177 -4.47 22.56 -13.99
CA GLY A 177 -4.15 23.82 -13.36
C GLY A 177 -4.60 25.03 -14.16
N VAL A 178 -4.48 26.18 -13.53
CA VAL A 178 -4.59 27.48 -14.21
C VAL A 178 -3.20 28.06 -14.29
N LEU A 179 -2.72 28.23 -15.52
CA LEU A 179 -1.44 28.88 -15.83
C LEU A 179 -1.69 30.38 -16.02
N PRO A 180 -1.22 31.24 -15.12
CA PRO A 180 -1.34 32.67 -15.30
C PRO A 180 -0.42 33.14 -16.43
N SER A 181 -0.86 34.14 -17.19
CA SER A 181 -0.18 34.62 -18.39
C SER A 181 1.26 35.13 -18.16
N MET A 182 1.60 35.45 -16.92
CA MET A 182 2.94 35.86 -16.49
C MET A 182 3.94 34.69 -16.38
N LEU A 183 3.46 33.46 -16.26
CA LEU A 183 4.32 32.27 -16.20
C LEU A 183 4.53 31.69 -17.59
N SER A 184 5.79 31.60 -18.02
CA SER A 184 6.17 30.95 -19.28
C SER A 184 6.40 29.45 -19.14
N LYS A 185 6.54 28.95 -17.89
CA LYS A 185 6.84 27.55 -17.57
C LYS A 185 6.23 27.16 -16.24
N VAL A 186 5.76 25.92 -16.17
CA VAL A 186 5.36 25.24 -14.93
C VAL A 186 5.98 23.85 -14.92
N CYS A 187 6.32 23.35 -13.73
CA CYS A 187 6.93 22.05 -13.54
C CYS A 187 6.05 21.23 -12.59
N ALA A 188 5.63 20.04 -13.03
CA ALA A 188 4.95 19.08 -12.19
C ALA A 188 5.95 18.00 -11.72
N ARG A 189 6.06 17.78 -10.40
CA ARG A 189 6.91 16.72 -9.84
C ARG A 189 6.13 15.41 -9.76
N VAL A 190 6.47 14.46 -10.62
CA VAL A 190 5.73 13.18 -10.71
C VAL A 190 6.26 12.11 -9.75
N PHE A 191 7.58 12.01 -9.55
CA PHE A 191 8.20 11.03 -8.65
C PHE A 191 9.24 11.69 -7.73
N VAL A 192 9.40 11.17 -6.51
CA VAL A 192 10.29 11.75 -5.48
C VAL A 192 11.71 11.15 -5.51
N SER A 193 11.87 9.87 -5.83
CA SER A 193 13.16 9.17 -5.63
C SER A 193 13.53 8.16 -6.72
N LEU A 194 13.51 8.57 -7.98
CA LEU A 194 14.12 7.80 -9.08
C LEU A 194 15.44 8.48 -9.45
N ILE A 195 16.54 8.03 -8.85
CA ILE A 195 17.88 8.52 -9.20
C ILE A 195 18.50 7.52 -10.16
N TYR A 196 18.31 7.77 -11.45
CA TYR A 196 19.09 7.10 -12.48
C TYR A 196 20.13 8.06 -13.03
N LYS A 197 21.39 7.65 -13.02
CA LYS A 197 22.40 8.33 -13.82
C LYS A 197 22.13 7.94 -15.28
N PRO A 198 21.82 8.87 -16.18
CA PRO A 198 21.65 8.55 -17.59
C PRO A 198 22.97 7.94 -18.09
N SER A 199 22.97 6.64 -18.30
CA SER A 199 24.06 5.90 -18.92
C SER A 199 23.79 5.76 -20.42
N PRO A 200 24.83 5.61 -21.26
CA PRO A 200 24.65 5.27 -22.66
C PRO A 200 23.72 4.06 -22.81
N GLY A 201 22.66 4.19 -23.61
CA GLY A 201 21.66 3.14 -23.84
C GLY A 201 20.35 3.29 -23.04
N VAL A 202 20.23 4.27 -22.15
CA VAL A 202 18.95 4.57 -21.47
C VAL A 202 18.14 5.57 -22.29
N THR A 203 16.91 5.19 -22.65
CA THR A 203 15.95 6.05 -23.36
C THR A 203 14.75 6.36 -22.47
N VAL A 204 14.17 7.55 -22.64
CA VAL A 204 12.92 7.97 -21.98
C VAL A 204 11.84 8.13 -23.03
N SER A 205 10.67 7.51 -22.80
CA SER A 205 9.46 7.66 -23.62
C SER A 205 8.31 8.15 -22.75
N LEU A 206 7.49 9.05 -23.28
CA LEU A 206 6.34 9.63 -22.59
C LEU A 206 5.15 9.67 -23.54
N GLU A 207 4.02 9.16 -23.09
CA GLU A 207 2.73 9.29 -23.76
C GLU A 207 1.87 10.27 -22.96
N LEU A 208 1.30 11.27 -23.64
CA LEU A 208 0.47 12.30 -23.02
C LEU A 208 -0.68 12.71 -23.92
N LYS A 209 -1.76 13.17 -23.30
CA LYS A 209 -2.90 13.79 -23.96
C LYS A 209 -3.13 15.15 -23.32
N THR A 210 -3.24 16.19 -24.14
CA THR A 210 -3.59 17.54 -23.69
C THR A 210 -5.04 17.86 -24.03
N ALA A 211 -5.71 18.55 -23.13
CA ALA A 211 -7.05 19.09 -23.36
C ALA A 211 -7.12 20.47 -22.70
N ASP A 212 -7.70 21.45 -23.40
CA ASP A 212 -8.05 22.71 -22.77
C ASP A 212 -9.24 22.45 -21.83
N ALA A 213 -9.12 22.85 -20.56
CA ALA A 213 -10.27 22.88 -19.69
C ALA A 213 -11.26 23.91 -20.27
N THR A 214 -12.43 23.47 -20.74
CA THR A 214 -13.52 24.40 -21.06
C THR A 214 -13.76 25.25 -19.82
N LEU A 215 -13.57 26.58 -19.93
CA LEU A 215 -13.96 27.55 -18.92
C LEU A 215 -15.42 27.28 -18.54
N CYS A 216 -15.64 26.55 -17.44
CA CYS A 216 -16.96 26.16 -16.98
C CYS A 216 -17.63 27.41 -16.40
N THR A 217 -18.16 28.25 -17.28
CA THR A 217 -19.12 29.28 -16.90
C THR A 217 -20.47 28.60 -16.73
N LEU A 218 -20.69 28.05 -15.53
CA LEU A 218 -22.01 27.66 -15.05
C LEU A 218 -22.89 28.93 -14.95
N ARG A 219 -23.42 29.39 -16.09
CA ARG A 219 -24.57 30.30 -16.13
C ARG A 219 -25.82 29.44 -16.08
N GLY A 220 -26.38 29.27 -14.89
CA GLY A 220 -27.67 28.63 -14.74
C GLY A 220 -27.83 27.86 -13.43
N VAL A 221 -27.72 28.55 -12.31
CA VAL A 221 -28.47 28.13 -11.12
C VAL A 221 -29.83 28.81 -11.25
N GLN A 222 -30.84 28.07 -11.69
CA GLN A 222 -32.22 28.42 -11.37
C GLN A 222 -32.49 27.82 -9.99
N ASP A 223 -32.73 28.69 -9.02
CA ASP A 223 -33.30 28.28 -7.74
C ASP A 223 -34.68 27.69 -8.00
N ILE A 224 -34.87 26.43 -7.59
CA ILE A 224 -36.18 25.77 -7.50
C ILE A 224 -36.73 26.13 -6.10
N PRO A 225 -38.03 26.52 -6.00
CA PRO A 225 -38.58 27.32 -4.89
C PRO A 225 -38.48 26.72 -3.49
#